data_AF-A0A1G4W7U5-F1
#
_entry.id   AF-A0A1G4W7U5-F1
#
_cell.length_a   1.000
_cell.length_b   1.000
_cell.length_c   1.000
_cell.angle_alpha   90.00
_cell.angle_beta   90.00
_cell.angle_gamma   90.00
#
_symmetry.space_group_name_H-M   'P 1'
#
loop_
_entity.id
_entity.type
_entity.pdbx_description
1 polymer ?
#
loop_
_entity_poly.entity_id
_entity_poly.type
_entity_poly.pdbx_seq_one_letter_code
_entity_poly.pdbx_strand_id
1 'polypeptide(L)'
;MRIKTLLLYFIFLCALNINSQSKVDSTLHFAQKKYFKKGERALKNSNKLKALEAFHAVCYLKDHSVINDKIEQNARKRIDSLLPFFQKKELKKWQGRWKLKQLTYLPYNYEYIEFANDKVFFYEKNSTEPARVEKVKFAPYNDSEMVSYSQLIFENTEILQFTFKREQKEKRLIVEMIREANGDLHFLLDERSIIKDPKKRKEALAKEIRTYYILEK
;
A
#
# COMPACT_ATOMS: atom_id res chain seq x y z
N MET A 1 -42.55 -37.49 21.96
CA MET A 1 -41.92 -36.39 22.73
C MET A 1 -40.52 -36.01 22.23
N ARG A 2 -40.21 -36.10 20.92
CA ARG A 2 -38.85 -35.83 20.37
C ARG A 2 -38.80 -34.70 19.33
N ILE A 3 -39.90 -34.42 18.62
CA ILE A 3 -39.97 -33.38 17.57
C ILE A 3 -40.00 -31.96 18.16
N LYS A 4 -40.73 -31.74 19.27
CA LYS A 4 -40.81 -30.42 19.93
C LYS A 4 -39.45 -29.95 20.48
N THR A 5 -38.64 -30.89 20.99
CA THR A 5 -37.30 -30.61 21.55
C THR A 5 -36.28 -30.26 20.46
N LEU A 6 -36.35 -30.93 19.31
CA LEU A 6 -35.53 -30.64 18.13
C LEU A 6 -35.84 -29.26 17.53
N LEU A 7 -37.12 -28.89 17.46
CA LEU A 7 -37.56 -27.58 16.96
C LEU A 7 -37.07 -26.44 17.88
N LEU A 8 -37.14 -26.63 19.20
CA LEU A 8 -36.64 -25.68 20.20
C LEU A 8 -35.12 -25.51 20.12
N TYR A 9 -34.37 -26.60 19.91
CA TYR A 9 -32.92 -26.54 19.72
C TYR A 9 -32.54 -25.80 18.43
N PHE A 10 -33.28 -26.03 17.34
CA PHE A 10 -33.07 -25.33 16.07
C PHE A 10 -33.37 -23.82 16.18
N ILE A 11 -34.48 -23.45 16.83
CA ILE A 11 -34.83 -22.04 17.09
C ILE A 11 -33.77 -21.38 17.99
N PHE A 12 -33.28 -22.09 19.02
CA PHE A 12 -32.24 -21.59 19.91
C PHE A 12 -30.90 -21.39 19.19
N LEU A 13 -30.49 -22.33 18.33
CA LEU A 13 -29.28 -22.20 17.50
C LEU A 13 -29.40 -21.06 16.48
N CYS A 14 -30.56 -20.89 15.84
CA CYS A 14 -30.83 -19.75 14.96
C CYS A 14 -30.80 -18.42 15.72
N ALA A 15 -31.39 -18.34 16.92
CA ALA A 15 -31.40 -17.13 17.73
C ALA A 15 -30.00 -16.73 18.24
N LEU A 16 -29.15 -17.71 18.55
CA LEU A 16 -27.75 -17.47 18.92
C LEU A 16 -26.91 -16.94 17.75
N ASN A 17 -27.11 -17.47 16.53
CA ASN A 17 -26.42 -16.99 15.33
C ASN A 17 -26.87 -15.60 14.89
N ILE A 18 -28.16 -15.26 15.04
CA ILE A 18 -28.67 -13.92 14.67
C ILE A 18 -28.13 -12.84 15.63
N ASN A 19 -28.05 -13.15 16.93
CA ASN A 19 -27.59 -12.20 17.96
C ASN A 19 -26.07 -11.95 17.95
N SER A 20 -25.27 -12.90 17.47
CA SER A 20 -23.81 -12.70 17.32
C SER A 20 -23.51 -11.81 16.12
N GLN A 21 -24.17 -12.05 14.98
CA GLN A 21 -24.01 -11.28 13.75
C GLN A 21 -24.47 -9.83 13.93
N SER A 22 -25.66 -9.61 14.50
CA SER A 22 -26.21 -8.25 14.71
C SER A 22 -25.34 -7.37 15.63
N LYS A 23 -24.62 -7.98 16.59
CA LYS A 23 -23.68 -7.25 17.48
C LYS A 23 -22.38 -6.89 16.75
N VAL A 24 -21.85 -7.77 15.90
CA VAL A 24 -20.65 -7.50 15.11
C VAL A 24 -20.92 -6.38 14.10
N ASP A 25 -22.05 -6.41 13.40
CA ASP A 25 -22.44 -5.39 12.42
C ASP A 25 -22.58 -4.00 13.07
N SER A 26 -23.13 -3.94 14.29
CA SER A 26 -23.25 -2.70 15.06
C SER A 26 -21.91 -2.10 15.49
N THR A 27 -20.90 -2.94 15.78
CA THR A 27 -19.58 -2.48 16.23
C THR A 27 -18.70 -2.00 15.08
N LEU A 28 -18.73 -2.69 13.94
CA LEU A 28 -18.05 -2.26 12.71
C LEU A 28 -18.59 -0.92 12.22
N HIS A 29 -19.91 -0.78 12.12
CA HIS A 29 -20.53 0.45 11.68
C HIS A 29 -20.26 1.64 12.62
N PHE A 30 -20.21 1.39 13.94
CA PHE A 30 -19.79 2.39 14.91
C PHE A 30 -18.32 2.80 14.72
N ALA A 31 -17.43 1.85 14.49
CA ALA A 31 -16.02 2.11 14.22
C ALA A 31 -15.83 2.94 12.94
N GLN A 32 -16.50 2.58 11.84
CA GLN A 32 -16.50 3.37 10.60
C GLN A 32 -16.94 4.82 10.83
N LYS A 33 -18.05 5.05 11.54
CA LYS A 33 -18.50 6.40 11.92
C LYS A 33 -17.45 7.18 12.71
N LYS A 34 -16.76 6.53 13.64
CA LYS A 34 -15.68 7.13 14.44
C LYS A 34 -14.49 7.52 13.57
N TYR A 35 -14.03 6.65 12.68
CA TYR A 35 -12.93 6.93 11.76
C TYR A 35 -13.30 8.02 10.74
N PHE A 36 -14.52 8.00 10.21
CA PHE A 36 -15.00 9.05 9.31
C PHE A 36 -14.95 10.43 9.99
N LYS A 37 -15.46 10.55 11.21
CA LYS A 37 -15.36 11.79 12.01
C LYS A 37 -13.91 12.20 12.28
N LYS A 38 -13.01 11.24 12.52
CA LYS A 38 -11.58 11.50 12.69
C LYS A 38 -10.96 12.08 11.41
N GLY A 39 -11.32 11.54 10.24
CA GLY A 39 -10.89 12.03 8.94
C GLY A 39 -11.34 13.46 8.67
N GLU A 40 -12.63 13.75 8.88
CA GLU A 40 -13.19 15.11 8.72
C GLU A 40 -12.53 16.13 9.66
N ARG A 41 -12.26 15.76 10.93
CA ARG A 41 -11.51 16.62 11.86
C ARG A 41 -10.07 16.84 11.40
N ALA A 42 -9.39 15.80 10.92
CA ALA A 42 -8.03 15.92 10.40
C ALA A 42 -7.96 16.84 9.19
N LEU A 43 -8.95 16.79 8.28
CA LEU A 43 -9.08 17.73 7.17
C LEU A 43 -9.25 19.18 7.63
N LYS A 44 -10.14 19.43 8.61
CA LYS A 44 -10.33 20.77 9.19
C LYS A 44 -9.03 21.32 9.79
N ASN A 45 -8.22 20.45 10.39
CA ASN A 45 -6.91 20.80 10.94
C ASN A 45 -5.78 20.76 9.88
N SER A 46 -6.11 20.75 8.58
CA SER A 46 -5.17 20.69 7.46
C SER A 46 -4.19 19.51 7.46
N ASN A 47 -4.49 18.45 8.22
CA ASN A 47 -3.68 17.23 8.28
C ASN A 47 -4.19 16.18 7.28
N LYS A 48 -3.82 16.36 6.02
CA LYS A 48 -4.25 15.51 4.90
C LYS A 48 -3.83 14.04 5.06
N LEU A 49 -2.67 13.76 5.66
CA LEU A 49 -2.17 12.39 5.80
C LEU A 49 -3.00 11.62 6.82
N LYS A 50 -3.19 12.20 8.02
CA LYS A 50 -4.08 11.60 9.03
C LYS A 50 -5.52 11.47 8.53
N ALA A 51 -5.97 12.39 7.68
CA ALA A 51 -7.27 12.29 7.04
C ALA A 51 -7.35 11.08 6.10
N LEU A 52 -6.37 10.93 5.20
CA LEU A 52 -6.28 9.80 4.28
C LEU A 52 -6.26 8.46 5.02
N GLU A 53 -5.42 8.31 6.04
CA GLU A 53 -5.35 7.12 6.88
C GLU A 53 -6.69 6.81 7.57
N ALA A 54 -7.36 7.84 8.09
CA ALA A 54 -8.64 7.67 8.75
C ALA A 54 -9.76 7.26 7.78
N PHE A 55 -9.81 7.83 6.57
CA PHE A 55 -10.78 7.41 5.56
C PHE A 55 -10.48 6.02 5.01
N HIS A 56 -9.21 5.66 4.84
CA HIS A 56 -8.82 4.30 4.49
C HIS A 56 -9.32 3.29 5.54
N ALA A 57 -9.15 3.59 6.84
CA ALA A 57 -9.67 2.73 7.90
C ALA A 57 -11.20 2.52 7.84
N VAL A 58 -11.98 3.49 7.34
CA VAL A 58 -13.42 3.32 7.10
C VAL A 58 -13.68 2.24 6.05
N CYS A 59 -12.94 2.29 4.93
CA CYS A 59 -13.10 1.36 3.82
C CYS A 59 -12.55 -0.03 4.15
N TYR A 60 -11.45 -0.11 4.91
CA TYR A 60 -10.84 -1.35 5.37
C TYR A 60 -11.78 -2.12 6.31
N LEU A 61 -12.53 -1.40 7.15
CA LEU A 61 -13.51 -1.97 8.08
C LEU A 61 -14.88 -2.24 7.43
N LYS A 62 -14.98 -2.21 6.09
CA LYS A 62 -16.28 -2.40 5.42
C LYS A 62 -16.85 -3.78 5.73
N ASP A 63 -18.15 -3.79 6.00
CA ASP A 63 -18.91 -5.02 6.05
C ASP A 63 -19.33 -5.39 4.63
N HIS A 64 -18.78 -6.49 4.12
CA HIS A 64 -19.06 -6.98 2.77
C HIS A 64 -20.50 -7.49 2.59
N SER A 65 -21.25 -7.69 3.68
CA SER A 65 -22.67 -8.06 3.63
C SER A 65 -23.58 -6.84 3.36
N VAL A 66 -23.10 -5.62 3.62
CA VAL A 66 -23.88 -4.39 3.48
C VAL A 66 -23.66 -3.78 2.10
N ILE A 67 -24.65 -3.98 1.23
CA ILE A 67 -24.70 -3.34 -0.08
C ILE A 67 -25.01 -1.84 0.11
N ASN A 68 -24.24 -0.96 -0.53
CA ASN A 68 -24.43 0.50 -0.53
C ASN A 68 -24.18 1.22 0.82
N ASP A 69 -23.12 0.87 1.55
CA ASP A 69 -22.71 1.65 2.72
C ASP A 69 -22.31 3.09 2.34
N LYS A 70 -23.20 4.04 2.61
CA LYS A 70 -23.02 5.46 2.31
C LYS A 70 -21.78 6.06 3.01
N ILE A 71 -21.38 5.54 4.16
CA ILE A 71 -20.22 6.06 4.90
C ILE A 71 -18.93 5.66 4.18
N GLU A 72 -18.83 4.40 3.78
CA GLU A 72 -17.73 3.90 2.95
C GLU A 72 -17.64 4.66 1.63
N GLN A 73 -18.75 4.80 0.88
CA GLN A 73 -18.76 5.50 -0.40
C GLN A 73 -18.27 6.95 -0.27
N ASN A 74 -18.68 7.63 0.81
CA ASN A 74 -18.22 8.98 1.10
C ASN A 74 -16.73 9.00 1.47
N ALA A 75 -16.25 8.05 2.26
CA ALA A 75 -14.83 7.93 2.59
C ALA A 75 -13.99 7.69 1.33
N ARG A 76 -14.45 6.81 0.43
CA ARG A 76 -13.78 6.53 -0.85
C ARG A 76 -13.67 7.78 -1.72
N LYS A 77 -14.73 8.59 -1.83
CA LYS A 77 -14.68 9.89 -2.52
C LYS A 77 -13.66 10.85 -1.90
N ARG A 78 -13.51 10.84 -0.56
CA ARG A 78 -12.47 11.63 0.12
C ARG A 78 -11.08 11.12 -0.21
N ILE A 79 -10.87 9.80 -0.24
CA ILE A 79 -9.61 9.17 -0.64
C ILE A 79 -9.25 9.54 -2.08
N ASP A 80 -10.18 9.36 -3.02
CA ASP A 80 -9.97 9.67 -4.44
C ASP A 80 -9.59 11.14 -4.68
N SER A 81 -10.09 12.05 -3.82
CA SER A 81 -9.70 13.46 -3.85
C SER A 81 -8.31 13.72 -3.23
N LEU A 82 -7.92 12.98 -2.20
CA LEU A 82 -6.68 13.18 -1.47
C LEU A 82 -5.48 12.47 -2.11
N LEU A 83 -5.68 11.29 -2.68
CA LEU A 83 -4.62 10.42 -3.18
C LEU A 83 -3.75 11.11 -4.26
N PRO A 84 -4.32 11.83 -5.25
CA PRO A 84 -3.52 12.53 -6.26
C PRO A 84 -2.55 13.57 -5.68
N PHE A 85 -2.90 14.18 -4.54
CA PHE A 85 -2.02 15.14 -3.87
C PHE A 85 -0.75 14.48 -3.33
N PHE A 86 -0.85 13.27 -2.78
CA PHE A 86 0.31 12.52 -2.27
C PHE A 86 1.13 11.92 -3.40
N GLN A 87 0.46 11.34 -4.40
CA GLN A 87 1.08 10.80 -5.60
C GLN A 87 1.92 11.87 -6.32
N LYS A 88 1.37 13.08 -6.53
CA LYS A 88 2.12 14.21 -7.12
C LYS A 88 3.33 14.63 -6.27
N LYS A 89 3.25 14.51 -4.94
CA LYS A 89 4.38 14.80 -4.05
C LYS A 89 5.47 13.75 -4.16
N GLU A 90 5.11 12.46 -4.25
CA GLU A 90 6.08 11.39 -4.44
C GLU A 90 6.76 11.52 -5.81
N LEU A 91 5.99 11.71 -6.90
CA LEU A 91 6.56 11.90 -8.23
C LEU A 91 7.59 13.03 -8.29
N LYS A 92 7.34 14.15 -7.58
CA LYS A 92 8.30 15.26 -7.46
C LYS A 92 9.60 14.86 -6.78
N LYS A 93 9.55 13.97 -5.78
CA LYS A 93 10.74 13.47 -5.09
C LYS A 93 11.53 12.50 -5.96
N TRP A 94 10.86 11.78 -6.86
CA TRP A 94 11.46 10.81 -7.76
C TRP A 94 12.10 11.44 -9.00
N GLN A 95 11.82 12.71 -9.33
CA GLN A 95 12.40 13.36 -10.52
C GLN A 95 13.93 13.29 -10.55
N GLY A 96 14.46 13.09 -11.76
CA GLY A 96 15.88 12.97 -12.04
C GLY A 96 16.31 11.55 -12.41
N ARG A 97 17.61 11.40 -12.70
CA ARG A 97 18.23 10.14 -13.07
C ARG A 97 18.85 9.47 -11.85
N TRP A 98 18.54 8.19 -11.66
CA TRP A 98 18.94 7.40 -10.51
C TRP A 98 19.80 6.23 -10.97
N LYS A 99 20.96 6.05 -10.35
CA LYS A 99 21.90 4.96 -10.64
C LYS A 99 21.78 3.83 -9.63
N LEU A 100 21.73 2.59 -10.11
CA LEU A 100 21.68 1.40 -9.27
C LEU A 100 22.92 1.36 -8.35
N LYS A 101 22.68 1.32 -7.04
CA LYS A 101 23.75 1.22 -6.03
C LYS A 101 23.80 -0.15 -5.39
N GLN A 102 22.63 -0.75 -5.17
CA GLN A 102 22.50 -2.08 -4.62
C GLN A 102 21.37 -2.82 -5.33
N LEU A 103 21.69 -4.02 -5.81
CA LEU A 103 20.74 -4.97 -6.36
C LEU A 103 20.55 -6.12 -5.38
N THR A 104 19.32 -6.35 -4.95
CA THR A 104 18.99 -7.52 -4.10
C THR A 104 17.87 -8.37 -4.72
N TYR A 105 17.14 -7.83 -5.69
CA TYR A 105 16.12 -8.52 -6.46
C TYR A 105 16.49 -8.54 -7.95
N LEU A 106 16.74 -9.72 -8.51
CA LEU A 106 17.31 -9.93 -9.86
C LEU A 106 16.40 -9.49 -11.04
N PRO A 107 15.08 -9.70 -11.01
CA PRO A 107 14.21 -9.38 -12.15
C PRO A 107 14.12 -7.91 -12.54
N TYR A 108 14.61 -6.98 -11.70
CA TYR A 108 14.59 -5.54 -11.98
C TYR A 108 15.97 -4.90 -11.86
N ASN A 109 16.87 -5.28 -12.77
CA ASN A 109 18.31 -5.01 -12.72
C ASN A 109 18.80 -3.87 -13.64
N TYR A 110 17.94 -2.91 -13.97
CA TYR A 110 18.31 -1.73 -14.75
C TYR A 110 19.46 -0.95 -14.08
N GLU A 111 20.43 -0.49 -14.87
CA GLU A 111 21.54 0.31 -14.33
C GLU A 111 21.06 1.71 -13.94
N TYR A 112 20.13 2.27 -14.71
CA TYR A 112 19.54 3.57 -14.44
C TYR A 112 18.01 3.55 -14.54
N ILE A 113 17.40 4.38 -13.69
CA ILE A 113 15.99 4.77 -13.78
C ILE A 113 15.93 6.29 -13.81
N GLU A 114 15.29 6.86 -14.83
CA GLU A 114 15.06 8.30 -14.92
C GLU A 114 13.57 8.61 -14.85
N PHE A 115 13.20 9.50 -13.95
CA PHE A 115 11.88 10.10 -13.92
C PHE A 115 11.98 11.51 -14.51
N ALA A 116 11.31 11.72 -15.64
CA ALA A 116 11.19 13.03 -16.26
C ALA A 116 9.72 13.33 -16.53
N ASN A 117 9.18 14.31 -15.81
CA ASN A 117 7.77 14.70 -15.86
C ASN A 117 6.84 13.51 -15.55
N ASP A 118 6.04 13.09 -16.52
CA ASP A 118 5.07 11.99 -16.45
C ASP A 118 5.57 10.71 -17.12
N LYS A 119 6.89 10.56 -17.32
CA LYS A 119 7.51 9.35 -17.87
C LYS A 119 8.59 8.78 -16.97
N VAL A 120 8.77 7.47 -17.07
CA VAL A 120 9.88 6.71 -16.51
C VAL A 120 10.66 6.04 -17.62
N PHE A 121 11.98 6.16 -17.57
CA PHE A 121 12.92 5.58 -18.51
C PHE A 121 13.80 4.60 -17.77
N PHE A 122 13.96 3.40 -18.31
CA PHE A 122 14.80 2.35 -17.76
C PHE A 122 15.94 2.06 -18.72
N TYR A 123 17.18 2.07 -18.21
CA TYR A 123 18.38 1.87 -19.03
C TYR A 123 19.10 0.61 -18.57
N GLU A 124 19.44 -0.23 -19.54
CA GLU A 124 20.34 -1.35 -19.32
C GLU A 124 21.78 -0.88 -19.14
N LYS A 125 22.61 -1.80 -18.65
CA LYS A 125 24.01 -1.52 -18.39
C LYS A 125 24.75 -1.15 -19.69
N ASN A 126 25.53 -0.07 -19.65
CA ASN A 126 26.26 0.46 -20.80
C ASN A 126 25.38 0.95 -21.97
N SER A 127 24.08 1.12 -21.78
CA SER A 127 23.20 1.71 -22.79
C SER A 127 23.01 3.21 -22.55
N THR A 128 23.10 4.00 -23.62
CA THR A 128 22.69 5.42 -23.61
C THR A 128 21.22 5.59 -23.96
N GLU A 129 20.62 4.61 -24.65
CA GLU A 129 19.21 4.59 -25.02
C GLU A 129 18.37 3.84 -23.97
N PRO A 130 17.15 4.29 -23.68
CA PRO A 130 16.27 3.61 -22.74
C PRO A 130 15.79 2.27 -23.34
N ALA A 131 16.00 1.18 -22.60
CA ALA A 131 15.48 -0.14 -22.96
C ALA A 131 13.96 -0.23 -22.80
N ARG A 132 13.39 0.59 -21.89
CA ARG A 132 11.96 0.67 -21.64
C ARG A 132 11.57 2.10 -21.27
N VAL A 133 10.46 2.57 -21.85
CA VAL A 133 9.87 3.88 -21.56
C VAL A 133 8.42 3.69 -21.22
N GLU A 134 8.00 4.22 -20.08
CA GLU A 134 6.67 4.02 -19.52
C GLU A 134 6.05 5.36 -19.12
N LYS A 135 4.73 5.47 -19.25
CA LYS A 135 4.00 6.60 -18.67
C LYS A 135 3.78 6.38 -17.18
N VAL A 136 3.97 7.42 -16.38
CA VAL A 136 3.65 7.42 -14.95
C VAL A 136 2.13 7.28 -14.79
N LYS A 137 1.71 6.10 -14.36
CA LYS A 137 0.33 5.80 -13.99
C LYS A 137 0.33 5.21 -12.59
N PHE A 138 -0.21 5.96 -11.63
CA PHE A 138 -0.31 5.47 -10.26
C PHE A 138 -1.34 4.34 -10.14
N ALA A 139 -1.09 3.40 -9.23
CA ALA A 139 -2.07 2.39 -8.87
C ALA A 139 -3.35 3.04 -8.32
N PRO A 140 -4.54 2.52 -8.71
CA PRO A 140 -5.79 2.97 -8.12
C PRO A 140 -5.83 2.56 -6.65
N TYR A 141 -6.68 3.25 -5.89
CA TYR A 141 -6.91 2.90 -4.49
C TYR A 141 -7.43 1.46 -4.36
N ASN A 142 -6.78 0.70 -3.48
CA ASN A 142 -7.19 -0.63 -3.03
C ASN A 142 -7.44 -0.60 -1.52
N ASP A 143 -8.60 -1.09 -1.08
CA ASP A 143 -8.98 -1.13 0.33
C ASP A 143 -8.54 -2.40 1.06
N SER A 144 -8.04 -3.42 0.33
CA SER A 144 -7.51 -4.66 0.93
C SER A 144 -6.07 -4.52 1.44
N GLU A 145 -5.40 -3.42 1.13
CA GLU A 145 -3.99 -3.19 1.43
C GLU A 145 -3.82 -1.88 2.21
N MET A 146 -2.67 -1.71 2.88
CA MET A 146 -2.34 -0.41 3.45
C MET A 146 -2.35 0.67 2.35
N VAL A 147 -2.87 1.85 2.68
CA VAL A 147 -2.95 2.95 1.71
C VAL A 147 -1.57 3.26 1.10
N SER A 148 -1.43 2.96 -0.20
CA SER A 148 -0.23 3.22 -0.97
C SER A 148 -0.45 4.37 -1.95
N TYR A 149 0.52 5.28 -2.01
CA TYR A 149 0.55 6.41 -2.95
C TYR A 149 1.89 6.47 -3.70
N SER A 150 2.66 5.39 -3.64
CA SER A 150 4.01 5.24 -4.21
C SER A 150 4.11 4.12 -5.25
N GLN A 151 2.99 3.49 -5.61
CA GLN A 151 2.92 2.41 -6.59
C GLN A 151 2.58 2.92 -7.99
N LEU A 152 3.31 2.46 -8.99
CA LEU A 152 3.04 2.66 -10.40
C LEU A 152 2.60 1.36 -11.05
N ILE A 153 1.63 1.44 -11.97
CA ILE A 153 1.16 0.33 -12.79
C ILE A 153 1.59 0.58 -14.23
N PHE A 154 2.27 -0.39 -14.82
CA PHE A 154 2.75 -0.32 -16.20
C PHE A 154 1.79 -1.03 -17.18
N GLU A 155 2.03 -0.86 -18.47
CA GLU A 155 1.14 -1.38 -19.53
C GLU A 155 1.02 -2.91 -19.49
N ASN A 156 2.11 -3.61 -19.16
CA ASN A 156 2.15 -5.06 -18.96
C ASN A 156 1.57 -5.51 -17.61
N THR A 157 0.83 -4.64 -16.92
CA THR A 157 0.19 -4.87 -15.61
C THR A 157 1.12 -5.03 -14.42
N GLU A 158 2.44 -4.89 -14.60
CA GLU A 158 3.40 -4.86 -13.51
C GLU A 158 3.10 -3.73 -12.54
N ILE A 159 3.36 -3.98 -11.26
CA ILE A 159 3.27 -2.98 -10.20
C ILE A 159 4.61 -2.85 -9.52
N LEU A 160 5.20 -1.66 -9.60
CA LEU A 160 6.40 -1.30 -8.83
C LEU A 160 6.07 -0.25 -7.80
N GLN A 161 6.65 -0.40 -6.62
CA GLN A 161 6.62 0.59 -5.55
C GLN A 161 7.95 1.34 -5.48
N PHE A 162 7.87 2.67 -5.51
CA PHE A 162 9.01 3.57 -5.45
C PHE A 162 9.01 4.35 -4.13
N THR A 163 9.99 4.12 -3.26
CA THR A 163 10.06 4.81 -1.96
C THR A 163 11.29 5.69 -1.89
N PHE A 164 11.08 7.00 -1.74
CA PHE A 164 12.16 7.94 -1.49
C PHE A 164 12.57 7.93 -0.01
N LYS A 165 13.87 7.75 0.27
CA LYS A 165 14.46 7.92 1.60
C LYS A 165 15.67 8.86 1.55
N ARG A 166 15.91 9.56 2.66
CA ARG A 166 17.13 10.33 2.88
C ARG A 166 17.87 9.72 4.07
N GLU A 167 19.02 9.11 3.81
CA GLU A 167 19.87 8.52 4.84
C GLU A 167 21.27 9.11 4.77
N GLN A 168 21.80 9.63 5.88
CA GLN A 168 23.18 10.13 5.97
C GLN A 168 23.62 11.04 4.81
N LYS A 169 22.72 11.93 4.37
CA LYS A 169 22.85 12.87 3.22
C LYS A 169 22.74 12.25 1.82
N GLU A 170 22.62 10.93 1.70
CA GLU A 170 22.33 10.24 0.44
C GLU A 170 20.81 10.23 0.19
N LYS A 171 20.41 10.55 -1.04
CA LYS A 171 19.02 10.36 -1.51
C LYS A 171 18.95 8.97 -2.12
N ARG A 172 18.04 8.15 -1.61
CA ARG A 172 17.79 6.80 -2.12
C ARG A 172 16.40 6.70 -2.70
N LEU A 173 16.32 6.06 -3.86
CA LEU A 173 15.08 5.57 -4.44
C LEU A 173 15.07 4.06 -4.29
N ILE A 174 14.28 3.57 -3.34
CA ILE A 174 14.03 2.15 -3.15
C ILE A 174 13.00 1.71 -4.18
N VAL A 175 13.27 0.59 -4.83
CA VAL A 175 12.36 -0.01 -5.82
C VAL A 175 12.00 -1.41 -5.35
N GLU A 176 10.70 -1.66 -5.21
CA GLU A 176 10.15 -2.95 -4.80
C GLU A 176 9.18 -3.44 -5.89
N MET A 177 9.37 -4.66 -6.37
CA MET A 177 8.38 -5.36 -7.20
C MET A 177 7.23 -5.78 -6.32
N ILE A 178 6.01 -5.39 -6.67
CA ILE A 178 4.78 -5.79 -5.98
C ILE A 178 4.06 -6.87 -6.78
N ARG A 179 4.01 -6.71 -8.11
CA ARG A 179 3.40 -7.67 -9.03
C ARG A 179 4.15 -7.72 -10.36
N GLU A 180 4.50 -8.92 -10.80
CA GLU A 180 5.11 -9.18 -12.11
C GLU A 180 4.07 -9.23 -13.24
N ALA A 181 4.54 -9.21 -14.50
CA ALA A 181 3.67 -9.24 -15.68
C ALA A 181 2.84 -10.53 -15.80
N ASN A 182 3.33 -11.65 -15.25
CA ASN A 182 2.62 -12.93 -15.16
C ASN A 182 1.54 -12.95 -14.05
N GLY A 183 1.45 -11.91 -13.22
CA GLY A 183 0.52 -11.81 -12.10
C GLY A 183 1.07 -12.25 -10.75
N ASP A 184 2.30 -12.75 -10.69
CA ASP A 184 2.93 -13.19 -9.43
C ASP A 184 3.16 -12.01 -8.49
N LEU A 185 2.83 -12.22 -7.21
CA LEU A 185 2.98 -11.20 -6.17
C LEU A 185 4.31 -11.38 -5.44
N HIS A 186 4.97 -10.26 -5.14
CA HIS A 186 6.28 -10.24 -4.51
C HIS A 186 6.25 -9.51 -3.18
N PHE A 187 6.85 -10.15 -2.18
CA PHE A 187 6.98 -9.61 -0.83
C PHE A 187 8.40 -9.86 -0.32
N LEU A 188 9.05 -8.79 0.15
CA LEU A 188 10.33 -8.91 0.84
C LEU A 188 10.08 -9.23 2.31
N LEU A 189 10.48 -10.43 2.74
CA LEU A 189 10.45 -10.83 4.15
C LEU A 189 11.78 -10.45 4.83
N ASP A 190 11.73 -9.55 5.81
CA ASP A 190 12.90 -9.18 6.61
C ASP A 190 13.04 -10.11 7.84
N GLU A 191 13.75 -11.21 7.64
CA GLU A 191 13.96 -12.25 8.65
C GLU A 191 15.01 -11.88 9.70
N ARG A 192 15.67 -10.73 9.58
CA ARG A 192 16.78 -10.35 10.50
C ARG A 192 16.30 -10.14 11.93
N SER A 193 15.02 -9.83 12.10
CA SER A 193 14.37 -9.73 13.41
C SER A 193 14.35 -11.06 14.20
N ILE A 194 14.44 -12.19 13.49
CA ILE A 194 14.42 -13.56 14.06
C ILE A 194 15.80 -13.92 14.67
N ILE A 195 16.87 -13.20 14.31
CA ILE A 195 18.21 -13.44 14.84
C ILE A 195 18.21 -13.21 16.36
N LYS A 196 18.44 -14.29 17.13
CA LYS A 196 18.42 -14.27 18.60
C LYS A 196 19.59 -13.50 19.20
N ASP A 197 20.79 -13.68 18.63
CA ASP A 197 22.01 -12.99 19.07
C ASP A 197 21.89 -11.47 18.81
N PRO A 198 21.91 -10.62 19.85
CA PRO A 198 21.74 -9.18 19.69
C PRO A 198 22.83 -8.51 18.84
N LYS A 199 24.08 -8.98 18.94
CA LYS A 199 25.22 -8.41 18.19
C LYS A 199 25.09 -8.75 16.72
N LYS A 200 24.87 -10.02 16.39
CA LYS A 200 24.64 -10.47 15.00
C LYS A 200 23.40 -9.82 14.39
N ARG A 201 22.32 -9.68 15.16
CA ARG A 201 21.11 -8.98 14.72
C ARG A 201 21.40 -7.53 14.38
N LYS A 202 22.14 -6.81 15.25
CA LYS A 202 22.52 -5.42 15.00
C LYS A 202 23.37 -5.28 13.73
N GLU A 203 24.35 -6.17 13.54
CA GLU A 203 25.19 -6.21 12.34
C GLU A 203 24.37 -6.49 11.07
N ALA A 204 23.41 -7.43 11.13
CA ALA A 204 22.52 -7.75 10.02
C ALA A 204 21.57 -6.58 9.69
N LEU A 205 20.99 -5.93 10.70
CA LEU A 205 20.09 -4.77 10.54
C LEU A 205 20.81 -3.55 9.97
N ALA A 206 22.13 -3.44 10.14
CA ALA A 206 22.92 -2.36 9.56
C ALA A 206 23.11 -2.48 8.05
N LYS A 207 22.91 -3.67 7.46
CA LYS A 207 23.00 -3.88 6.01
C LYS A 207 21.68 -3.48 5.35
N GLU A 208 21.73 -2.84 4.18
CA GLU A 208 20.52 -2.67 3.38
C GLU A 208 20.17 -4.00 2.71
N ILE A 209 18.88 -4.33 2.63
CA ILE A 209 18.37 -5.57 2.00
C ILE A 209 17.49 -5.29 0.79
N ARG A 210 17.20 -4.03 0.52
CA ARG A 210 16.38 -3.61 -0.61
C ARG A 210 17.25 -3.24 -1.80
N THR A 211 16.71 -3.46 -2.99
CA THR A 211 17.24 -2.83 -4.20
C THR A 211 17.03 -1.31 -4.08
N TYR A 212 18.09 -0.53 -4.26
CA TYR A 212 17.98 0.92 -4.27
C TYR A 212 18.95 1.59 -5.25
N TYR A 213 18.51 2.76 -5.66
CA TYR A 213 19.22 3.65 -6.56
C TYR A 213 19.58 4.95 -5.84
N ILE A 214 20.64 5.61 -6.29
CA ILE A 214 21.09 6.90 -5.80
C ILE A 214 20.94 7.95 -6.89
N LEU A 215 20.55 9.17 -6.51
CA LEU A 215 20.40 10.26 -7.48
C LEU A 215 21.76 10.58 -8.10
N GLU A 216 21.86 10.50 -9.42
CA GLU A 216 23.04 10.92 -10.18
C GLU A 216 23.18 12.44 -10.08
N LYS A 217 24.40 12.92 -9.84
CA LYS A 217 24.69 14.34 -9.65
C LYS A 217 24.89 15.04 -10.98
#